data_AF-A0A7V9FW10-F1
#
_entry.id   AF-A0A7V9FW10-F1
#
_cell.length_a   1.000
_cell.length_b   1.000
_cell.length_c   1.000
_cell.angle_alpha   90.00
_cell.angle_beta   90.00
_cell.angle_gamma   90.00
#
_symmetry.space_group_name_H-M   'P 1'
#
loop_
_entity.id
_entity.type
_entity.pdbx_description
1 polymer ?
#
loop_
_entity_poly.entity_id
_entity_poly.type
_entity_poly.pdbx_seq_one_letter_code
_entity_poly.pdbx_strand_id
1 'polypeptide(L)' 'MSVTDDLLANNSRYAETFSGPLPMPPGKQVAVVACMDARLDVYRILGLNEGEAHVIRNAGGVITDDEIRS' A
#
# COMPACT_ATOMS: atom_id res chain seq x y z
N MET A 1 -2.59 -22.79 13.15
CA MET A 1 -2.51 -21.33 12.97
C MET A 1 -1.84 -21.10 11.64
N SER A 2 -2.50 -20.37 10.73
CA SER A 2 -2.01 -20.01 9.41
C SER A 2 -1.28 -18.67 9.46
N VAL A 3 -0.47 -18.34 8.45
CA VAL A 3 0.12 -17.00 8.31
C VAL A 3 -0.97 -15.92 8.29
N THR A 4 -2.14 -16.22 7.72
CA THR A 4 -3.29 -15.32 7.73
C THR A 4 -3.74 -15.00 9.16
N ASP A 5 -3.74 -15.96 10.07
CA ASP A 5 -4.11 -15.74 11.48
C ASP A 5 -3.13 -14.78 12.16
N ASP A 6 -1.83 -14.92 11.89
CA ASP A 6 -0.80 -14.02 12.41
C ASP A 6 -0.97 -12.58 11.88
N LEU A 7 -1.32 -12.43 10.59
CA LEU A 7 -1.60 -11.13 9.99
C LEU A 7 -2.81 -10.43 10.64
N LEU A 8 -3.85 -11.19 10.99
CA LEU A 8 -5.00 -10.66 11.73
C LEU A 8 -4.61 -10.17 13.12
N ALA A 9 -3.76 -10.92 13.84
CA ALA A 9 -3.26 -10.50 15.14
C ALA A 9 -2.36 -9.24 15.06
N ASN A 10 -1.57 -9.10 13.99
CA ASN A 10 -0.78 -7.90 13.72
C ASN A 10 -1.68 -6.69 13.46
N ASN A 11 -2.74 -6.86 12.67
CA ASN A 11 -3.71 -5.81 12.39
C ASN A 11 -4.42 -5.29 13.65
N SER A 12 -4.76 -6.16 14.60
CA SER A 12 -5.34 -5.72 15.88
C SER A 12 -4.47 -4.70 16.61
N ARG A 13 -3.14 -4.91 16.63
CA ARG A 13 -2.20 -3.95 17.23
C ARG A 13 -2.07 -2.66 16.43
N TYR A 14 -2.05 -2.74 15.09
CA TYR A 14 -2.04 -1.57 14.23
C TYR A 14 -3.25 -0.66 14.48
N ALA A 15 -4.44 -1.26 14.59
CA ALA A 15 -5.70 -0.55 14.80
C ALA A 15 -5.76 0.25 16.12
N GLU A 16 -5.00 -0.14 17.15
CA GLU A 16 -4.92 0.59 18.42
C GLU A 16 -4.30 1.99 18.26
N THR A 17 -3.45 2.17 17.26
CA THR A 17 -2.70 3.42 17.03
C THR A 17 -3.14 4.19 15.78
N PHE A 18 -3.98 3.59 14.94
CA PHE A 18 -4.43 4.21 13.71
C PHE A 18 -5.36 5.42 13.97
N SER A 19 -5.18 6.50 13.20
CA SER A 19 -5.99 7.71 13.30
C SER A 19 -6.52 8.11 11.93
N GLY A 20 -7.84 8.05 11.75
CA GLY A 20 -8.54 8.43 10.52
C GLY A 20 -9.97 8.96 10.80
N PRO A 21 -10.77 9.24 9.75
CA PRO A 21 -10.49 9.00 8.33
C PRO A 21 -9.57 10.05 7.70
N LEU A 22 -8.80 9.64 6.69
CA LEU A 22 -8.05 10.54 5.80
C LEU A 22 -8.90 10.87 4.55
N PRO A 23 -8.65 12.01 3.88
CA PRO A 23 -9.27 12.31 2.59
C PRO A 23 -9.02 11.20 1.56
N MET A 24 -10.00 10.96 0.69
CA MET A 24 -9.86 9.98 -0.40
C MET A 24 -8.79 10.37 -1.44
N PRO A 25 -8.70 11.63 -1.91
CA PRO A 25 -7.68 12.00 -2.89
C PRO A 25 -6.25 11.98 -2.27
N PRO A 26 -5.23 11.47 -2.99
CA PRO A 26 -3.86 11.47 -2.50
C PRO A 26 -3.30 12.86 -2.24
N GLY A 27 -2.77 13.10 -1.03
CA GLY A 27 -2.26 14.40 -0.60
C GLY A 27 -1.11 14.95 -1.46
N LYS A 28 -0.28 14.08 -2.06
CA LYS A 28 0.82 14.48 -2.97
C LYS A 28 0.46 14.41 -4.45
N GLN A 29 -0.76 13.99 -4.81
CA GLN A 29 -1.21 13.89 -6.21
C GLN A 29 -0.31 12.99 -7.08
N VAL A 30 0.17 11.87 -6.53
CA VAL A 30 1.03 10.91 -7.24
C VAL A 30 0.47 9.49 -7.19
N ALA A 31 0.78 8.71 -8.23
CA ALA A 31 0.50 7.28 -8.32
C ALA A 31 1.80 6.47 -8.50
N VAL A 32 1.98 5.54 -7.56
CA VAL A 32 2.91 4.41 -7.43
C VAL A 32 2.67 3.21 -8.34
N VAL A 33 3.37 2.94 -9.45
CA VAL A 33 3.33 1.59 -10.06
C VAL A 33 4.61 0.82 -9.74
N ALA A 34 4.50 -0.34 -9.09
CA ALA A 34 5.65 -1.13 -8.62
C ALA A 34 5.42 -2.66 -8.71
N CYS A 35 6.51 -3.44 -8.59
CA CYS A 35 6.43 -4.89 -8.54
C CYS A 35 5.84 -5.39 -7.21
N MET A 36 5.17 -6.54 -7.20
CA MET A 36 4.68 -7.28 -6.02
C MET A 36 5.80 -7.96 -5.21
N ASP A 37 7.06 -7.71 -5.53
CA ASP A 37 8.22 -8.26 -4.83
C ASP A 37 8.12 -8.01 -3.32
N ALA A 38 8.19 -9.09 -2.54
CA ALA A 38 8.05 -9.06 -1.09
C ALA A 38 9.14 -8.24 -0.37
N ARG A 39 10.25 -7.92 -1.06
CA ARG A 39 11.35 -7.11 -0.53
C ARG A 39 11.10 -5.61 -0.69
N LEU A 40 10.05 -5.21 -1.41
CA LEU A 40 9.73 -3.79 -1.65
C LEU A 40 8.66 -3.30 -0.68
N ASP A 41 9.11 -2.57 0.34
CA ASP A 41 8.29 -1.69 1.16
C ASP A 41 8.23 -0.30 0.50
N VAL A 42 7.30 -0.13 -0.43
CA VAL A 42 7.20 1.07 -1.30
C VAL A 42 7.06 2.35 -0.48
N TYR A 43 6.28 2.33 0.61
CA TYR A 43 6.07 3.49 1.46
C TYR A 43 7.38 3.91 2.13
N ARG A 44 8.13 2.96 2.70
CA ARG A 44 9.43 3.28 3.32
C ARG A 44 10.49 3.69 2.30
N ILE A 45 10.56 3.04 1.14
CA ILE A 45 11.53 3.38 0.08
C ILE A 45 11.36 4.82 -0.40
N LEU A 46 10.12 5.27 -0.55
CA LEU A 46 9.79 6.60 -1.08
C LEU A 46 9.56 7.66 0.01
N GLY A 47 9.56 7.29 1.30
CA GLY A 47 9.28 8.20 2.40
C GLY A 47 7.84 8.73 2.39
N LEU A 48 6.87 7.87 2.06
CA LEU A 48 5.46 8.20 2.01
C LEU A 48 4.75 7.92 3.33
N ASN A 49 3.80 8.77 3.69
CA ASN A 49 2.85 8.56 4.78
C ASN A 49 1.48 8.10 4.25
N GLU A 50 0.63 7.62 5.16
CA GLU A 50 -0.75 7.26 4.85
C GLU A 50 -1.50 8.44 4.20
N GLY A 51 -2.27 8.15 3.14
CA GLY A 51 -3.04 9.14 2.39
C GLY A 51 -2.23 9.99 1.38
N GLU A 52 -0.91 9.83 1.27
CA GLU A 52 -0.10 10.70 0.40
C GLU A 52 -0.07 10.28 -1.08
N ALA A 53 -0.18 8.98 -1.37
CA ALA A 53 -0.04 8.43 -2.72
C ALA A 53 -0.99 7.23 -2.95
N HIS A 54 -1.39 7.00 -4.20
CA HIS A 54 -1.86 5.67 -4.62
C HIS A 54 -0.67 4.75 -4.86
N VAL A 55 -0.79 3.45 -4.54
CA VAL A 55 0.24 2.43 -4.83
C VAL A 55 -0.42 1.20 -5.45
N ILE A 56 -0.15 0.98 -6.73
CA ILE A 56 -0.63 -0.09 -7.59
C ILE A 56 0.53 -1.10 -7.77
N ARG A 57 0.27 -2.40 -7.58
CA ARG A 57 1.31 -3.42 -7.62
C ARG A 57 0.89 -4.67 -8.39
N ASN A 58 1.79 -5.16 -9.26
CA ASN A 58 1.62 -6.41 -9.99
C ASN A 58 2.94 -7.19 -10.16
N ALA A 59 2.93 -8.32 -10.86
CA ALA A 59 4.15 -9.06 -11.17
C ALA A 59 5.04 -8.28 -12.17
N GLY A 60 6.16 -7.75 -11.68
CA GLY A 60 7.15 -7.02 -12.48
C GLY A 60 6.97 -5.50 -12.53
N GLY A 61 5.87 -4.96 -11.99
CA GLY A 61 5.56 -3.53 -12.12
C GLY A 61 5.27 -3.15 -13.57
N VAL A 62 4.67 -4.08 -14.32
CA VAL A 62 4.41 -3.92 -15.75
C VAL A 62 3.20 -3.02 -15.94
N ILE A 63 3.23 -2.13 -16.92
CA ILE A 63 2.05 -1.34 -17.29
C ILE A 63 1.16 -2.21 -18.17
N THR A 64 0.15 -2.84 -17.57
CA THR A 64 -0.92 -3.55 -18.27
C THR A 64 -2.17 -2.67 -18.37
N ASP A 65 -3.20 -3.16 -19.05
CA ASP A 65 -4.51 -2.48 -19.08
C ASP A 65 -5.08 -2.29 -17.67
N ASP A 66 -4.69 -3.13 -16.71
CA ASP A 66 -5.13 -3.01 -15.31
C ASP A 66 -4.53 -1.79 -14.61
N GLU A 67 -3.26 -1.48 -14.86
CA GLU A 67 -2.60 -0.27 -14.35
C GLU A 67 -3.10 0.99 -15.03
N ILE A 68 -3.44 0.92 -16.33
CA ILE A 68 -4.05 2.06 -17.05
C ILE A 68 -5.46 2.36 -16.52
N ARG A 69 -6.20 1.32 -16.11
CA ARG A 69 -7.56 1.43 -15.52
C ARG A 69 -7.56 2.00 -14.11
N SER A 70 -6.50 1.74 -13.33
CA SER A 70 -6.40 2.04 -11.89
C SER A 70 -6.22 3.52 -11.59
#